data_AF-V5I7C8-F1
#
_entry.id   AF-V5I7C8-F1
#
_cell.length_a   1.000
_cell.length_b   1.000
_cell.length_c   1.000
_cell.angle_alpha   90.00
_cell.angle_beta   90.00
_cell.angle_gamma   90.00
#
_symmetry.space_group_name_H-M   'P 1'
#
loop_
_entity.id
_entity.type
_entity.pdbx_description
1 polymer ?
#
loop_
_entity_poly.entity_id
_entity_poly.type
_entity_poly.pdbx_seq_one_letter_code
_entity_poly.pdbx_strand_id
1 'polypeptide(L)'
;QKMFSFLSVAKGSIEPPKFVEISYSKGNTNENPFVLVGKGVTFDSGGISLKPSASMDDMRADMGGAAACVGAIFGLAKLNVEANIKLLIPMVENMPSGSATKPGDIFTARNGKTICVNNTDAEGRLILADALCYSSEFNPKWVLDVATLTGAVAVALGDAATGVFSNSNALYNDLENAGSHTGDRVWRMPLWKHYTKKVAENTAYDVNNISKSKGGGSCTAAAFLREFVPEKCNWMHLDIAGVMGPQDDTPYLSKGMTGRPTRTLIEFIKSQTDRC
;
A
#
# COMPACT_ATOMS: atom_id res chain seq x y z
N GLN A 1 8.83 18.77 0.31
CA GLN A 1 7.89 17.66 0.08
C GLN A 1 6.48 17.88 0.68
N LYS A 2 6.29 18.63 1.79
CA LYS A 2 4.95 18.95 2.34
C LYS A 2 4.04 17.72 2.59
N MET A 3 4.63 16.63 3.08
CA MET A 3 3.95 15.37 3.33
C MET A 3 3.34 15.35 4.74
N PHE A 4 2.34 16.21 4.99
CA PHE A 4 1.78 16.35 6.34
C PHE A 4 0.86 15.20 6.76
N SER A 5 0.32 14.43 5.80
CA SER A 5 -0.45 13.21 6.10
C SER A 5 0.48 12.12 6.65
N PHE A 6 1.64 11.91 6.01
CA PHE A 6 2.71 11.04 6.49
C PHE A 6 3.25 11.48 7.87
N LEU A 7 3.58 12.76 8.01
CA LEU A 7 4.11 13.29 9.28
C LEU A 7 3.08 13.22 10.42
N SER A 8 1.77 13.24 10.11
CA SER A 8 0.73 13.09 11.13
C SER A 8 0.76 11.73 11.83
N VAL A 9 1.19 10.67 11.13
CA VAL A 9 1.33 9.34 11.72
C VAL A 9 2.59 9.28 12.59
N ALA A 10 3.71 9.74 12.03
CA ALA A 10 5.02 9.67 12.67
C ALA A 10 5.13 10.41 14.01
N LYS A 11 4.46 11.56 14.16
CA LYS A 11 4.59 12.42 15.36
C LYS A 11 4.15 11.76 16.68
N GLY A 12 3.50 10.60 16.62
CA GLY A 12 3.11 9.82 17.79
C GLY A 12 4.28 9.07 18.44
N SER A 13 5.31 8.70 17.67
CA SER A 13 6.48 7.96 18.18
C SER A 13 7.69 8.88 18.43
N ILE A 14 8.61 8.39 19.26
CA ILE A 14 9.96 8.95 19.42
C ILE A 14 10.91 8.48 18.30
N GLU A 15 10.56 7.42 17.57
CA GLU A 15 11.36 6.90 16.47
C GLU A 15 11.25 7.83 15.25
N PRO A 16 12.38 8.39 14.75
CA PRO A 16 12.33 9.32 13.64
C PRO A 16 11.81 8.70 12.33
N PRO A 17 10.83 9.32 11.64
CA PRO A 17 10.35 8.79 10.37
C PRO A 17 11.39 8.87 9.27
N LYS A 18 11.31 7.96 8.31
CA LYS A 18 12.15 7.95 7.09
C LYS A 18 11.27 7.88 5.86
N PHE A 19 11.71 8.50 4.78
CA PHE A 19 11.14 8.27 3.46
C PHE A 19 12.25 7.69 2.59
N VAL A 20 12.15 6.40 2.27
CA VAL A 20 13.17 5.68 1.50
C VAL A 20 12.78 5.74 0.01
N GLU A 21 13.70 6.21 -0.82
CA GLU A 21 13.62 6.14 -2.27
C GLU A 21 14.73 5.22 -2.79
N ILE A 22 14.35 4.17 -3.51
CA ILE A 22 15.29 3.25 -4.17
C ILE A 22 15.12 3.38 -5.68
N SER A 23 16.24 3.46 -6.39
CA SER A 23 16.28 3.51 -7.85
C SER A 23 16.96 2.27 -8.41
N TYR A 24 16.29 1.59 -9.32
CA TYR A 24 16.86 0.53 -10.15
C TYR A 24 16.78 0.98 -11.62
N SER A 25 17.92 1.17 -12.26
CA SER A 25 18.01 1.82 -13.58
C SER A 25 18.81 0.95 -14.53
N LYS A 26 18.20 -0.15 -14.98
CA LYS A 26 18.79 -1.10 -15.93
C LYS A 26 18.10 -1.12 -17.30
N GLY A 27 16.98 -0.39 -17.45
CA GLY A 27 16.30 -0.23 -18.73
C GLY A 27 16.89 0.92 -19.56
N ASN A 28 16.26 1.20 -20.70
CA ASN A 28 16.62 2.33 -21.56
C ASN A 28 16.43 3.67 -20.81
N THR A 29 17.42 4.56 -20.84
CA THR A 29 17.38 5.84 -20.11
C THR A 29 16.26 6.78 -20.57
N ASN A 30 15.72 6.59 -21.77
CA ASN A 30 14.63 7.40 -22.31
C ASN A 30 13.24 6.89 -21.88
N GLU A 31 13.16 5.74 -21.20
CA GLU A 31 11.90 5.16 -20.76
C GLU A 31 11.52 5.60 -19.36
N ASN A 32 10.27 6.04 -19.24
CA ASN A 32 9.65 6.32 -17.95
C ASN A 32 9.65 5.08 -17.05
N PRO A 33 9.90 5.25 -15.74
CA PRO A 33 10.01 4.14 -14.81
C PRO A 33 8.64 3.54 -14.45
N PHE A 34 8.67 2.32 -13.95
CA PHE A 34 7.62 1.77 -13.09
C PHE A 34 7.79 2.34 -11.68
N VAL A 35 6.71 2.77 -11.02
CA VAL A 35 6.79 3.20 -9.62
C VAL A 35 6.09 2.20 -8.71
N LEU A 36 6.84 1.70 -7.73
CA LEU A 36 6.34 0.89 -6.62
C LEU A 36 6.23 1.74 -5.37
N VAL A 37 5.18 1.55 -4.58
CA VAL A 37 5.00 2.20 -3.27
C VAL A 37 4.71 1.14 -2.21
N GLY A 38 5.50 1.09 -1.14
CA GLY A 38 5.30 0.10 -0.06
C GLY A 38 4.90 0.76 1.24
N LYS A 39 3.79 0.33 1.87
CA LYS A 39 3.46 0.73 3.25
C LYS A 39 4.58 0.26 4.20
N GLY A 40 5.18 1.19 4.94
CA GLY A 40 6.32 0.94 5.83
C GLY A 40 6.03 1.24 7.30
N VAL A 41 4.90 0.80 7.85
CA VAL A 41 4.65 0.96 9.29
C VAL A 41 5.42 -0.11 10.05
N THR A 42 6.51 0.26 10.71
CA THR A 42 7.43 -0.70 11.37
C THR A 42 6.82 -1.34 12.61
N PHE A 43 5.90 -0.64 13.26
CA PHE A 43 5.03 -1.17 14.29
C PHE A 43 3.73 -0.36 14.36
N ASP A 44 2.60 -1.06 14.44
CA ASP A 44 1.27 -0.44 14.49
C ASP A 44 0.52 -0.81 15.77
N SER A 45 0.50 0.11 16.73
CA SER A 45 -0.35 -0.02 17.92
C SER A 45 -1.79 0.47 17.69
N GLY A 46 -2.04 1.13 16.55
CA GLY A 46 -3.24 1.88 16.23
C GLY A 46 -3.26 3.33 16.70
N GLY A 47 -2.25 3.77 17.46
CA GLY A 47 -2.19 5.13 17.99
C GLY A 47 -3.23 5.37 19.09
N ILE A 48 -3.93 6.51 19.06
CA ILE A 48 -5.00 6.83 20.03
C ILE A 48 -6.20 5.88 19.88
N SER A 49 -6.51 5.45 18.66
CA SER A 49 -7.42 4.35 18.34
C SER A 49 -6.75 2.99 18.60
N LEU A 50 -6.33 2.77 19.84
CA LEU A 50 -5.48 1.66 20.26
C LEU A 50 -6.08 0.28 19.90
N LYS A 51 -5.27 -0.59 19.30
CA LYS A 51 -5.64 -1.98 19.02
C LYS A 51 -5.80 -2.78 20.32
N PRO A 52 -6.63 -3.83 20.32
CA PRO A 52 -6.62 -4.84 21.39
C PRO A 52 -5.26 -5.52 21.53
N SER A 53 -4.93 -6.01 22.73
CA SER A 53 -3.63 -6.65 23.01
C SER A 53 -3.40 -7.98 22.27
N ALA A 54 -4.46 -8.71 21.96
CA ALA A 54 -4.36 -10.00 21.29
C ALA A 54 -3.74 -9.86 19.90
N SER A 55 -2.67 -10.61 19.64
CA SER A 55 -1.92 -10.63 18.36
C SER A 55 -1.36 -9.26 17.92
N MET A 56 -1.23 -8.29 18.84
CA MET A 56 -0.61 -6.99 18.51
C MET A 56 0.85 -7.15 18.12
N ASP A 57 1.54 -8.20 18.59
CA ASP A 57 2.92 -8.47 18.22
C ASP A 57 3.10 -8.70 16.71
N ASP A 58 2.07 -9.22 16.02
CA ASP A 58 2.09 -9.41 14.56
C ASP A 58 2.16 -8.08 13.78
N MET A 59 1.80 -6.96 14.42
CA MET A 59 1.90 -5.62 13.82
C MET A 59 3.35 -5.16 13.61
N ARG A 60 4.35 -5.93 14.06
CA ARG A 60 5.74 -5.81 13.58
C ARG A 60 5.88 -6.05 12.06
N ALA A 61 4.90 -6.72 11.45
CA ALA A 61 4.86 -7.00 10.02
C ALA A 61 3.99 -6.00 9.24
N ASP A 62 3.56 -4.90 9.84
CA ASP A 62 2.76 -3.87 9.17
C ASP A 62 3.57 -3.01 8.15
N MET A 63 4.84 -3.39 7.97
CA MET A 63 5.77 -2.97 6.93
C MET A 63 5.89 -4.01 5.79
N GLY A 64 5.00 -5.01 5.76
CA GLY A 64 5.04 -6.11 4.80
C GLY A 64 4.96 -5.64 3.34
N GLY A 65 4.24 -4.55 3.08
CA GLY A 65 4.18 -3.94 1.76
C GLY A 65 5.54 -3.41 1.28
N ALA A 66 6.25 -2.69 2.16
CA ALA A 66 7.61 -2.27 1.93
C ALA A 66 8.56 -3.47 1.73
N ALA A 67 8.47 -4.48 2.60
CA ALA A 67 9.31 -5.67 2.52
C ALA A 67 9.12 -6.41 1.19
N ALA A 68 7.88 -6.60 0.75
CA ALA A 68 7.57 -7.29 -0.50
C ALA A 68 8.16 -6.58 -1.72
N CYS A 69 8.06 -5.24 -1.75
CA CYS A 69 8.62 -4.41 -2.82
C CYS A 69 10.16 -4.43 -2.83
N VAL A 70 10.81 -4.31 -1.67
CA VAL A 70 12.28 -4.41 -1.56
C VAL A 70 12.76 -5.78 -2.01
N GLY A 71 12.10 -6.85 -1.56
CA GLY A 71 12.40 -8.22 -1.99
C GLY A 71 12.25 -8.42 -3.50
N ALA A 72 11.21 -7.82 -4.10
CA ALA A 72 11.00 -7.89 -5.55
C ALA A 72 12.12 -7.18 -6.32
N ILE A 73 12.51 -5.96 -5.93
CA ILE A 73 13.62 -5.24 -6.56
C ILE A 73 14.94 -6.00 -6.41
N PHE A 74 15.19 -6.58 -5.22
CA PHE A 74 16.39 -7.39 -5.01
C PHE A 74 16.42 -8.61 -5.96
N GLY A 75 15.29 -9.32 -6.10
CA GLY A 75 15.17 -10.44 -7.04
C GLY A 75 15.39 -10.01 -8.50
N LEU A 76 14.76 -8.91 -8.92
CA LEU A 76 14.92 -8.36 -10.27
C LEU A 76 16.36 -7.95 -10.57
N ALA A 77 17.05 -7.34 -9.60
CA ALA A 77 18.46 -6.98 -9.72
C ALA A 77 19.36 -8.21 -9.84
N LYS A 78 19.07 -9.30 -9.11
CA LYS A 78 19.79 -10.58 -9.24
C LYS A 78 19.57 -11.26 -10.59
N LEU A 79 18.38 -11.09 -11.17
CA LEU A 79 18.04 -11.59 -12.50
C LEU A 79 18.50 -10.68 -13.64
N ASN A 80 19.07 -9.51 -13.34
CA ASN A 80 19.46 -8.48 -14.31
C ASN A 80 18.33 -8.08 -15.27
N VAL A 81 17.09 -7.97 -14.77
CA VAL A 81 15.95 -7.54 -15.60
C VAL A 81 16.16 -6.10 -16.07
N GLU A 82 15.99 -5.83 -17.37
CA GLU A 82 16.19 -4.51 -17.98
C GLU A 82 14.98 -3.60 -17.74
N ALA A 83 14.85 -3.10 -16.51
CA ALA A 83 13.77 -2.21 -16.10
C ALA A 83 14.28 -0.92 -15.46
N ASN A 84 13.48 0.14 -15.58
CA ASN A 84 13.60 1.35 -14.77
C ASN A 84 12.51 1.31 -13.68
N ILE A 85 12.91 1.27 -12.41
CA ILE A 85 12.01 1.17 -11.26
C ILE A 85 12.38 2.21 -10.22
N LYS A 86 11.37 2.88 -9.69
CA LYS A 86 11.45 3.71 -8.48
C LYS A 86 10.61 3.06 -7.39
N LEU A 87 11.19 2.83 -6.22
CA LEU A 87 10.46 2.35 -5.05
C LEU A 87 10.44 3.44 -3.98
N LEU A 88 9.24 3.76 -3.52
CA LEU A 88 8.96 4.76 -2.50
C LEU A 88 8.41 4.07 -1.25
N ILE A 89 9.03 4.31 -0.09
CA ILE A 89 8.61 3.72 1.18
C ILE A 89 8.55 4.80 2.25
N PRO A 90 7.36 5.28 2.63
CA PRO A 90 7.18 6.03 3.86
C PRO A 90 7.29 5.08 5.07
N MET A 91 8.28 5.31 5.94
CA MET A 91 8.55 4.52 7.13
C MET A 91 8.27 5.29 8.41
N VAL A 92 7.42 4.71 9.27
CA VAL A 92 6.98 5.27 10.56
C VAL A 92 6.67 4.16 11.56
N GLU A 93 6.59 4.50 12.84
CA GLU A 93 5.74 3.77 13.78
C GLU A 93 4.40 4.51 13.95
N ASN A 94 3.34 3.78 14.33
CA ASN A 94 2.07 4.37 14.76
C ASN A 94 1.86 4.10 16.26
N MET A 95 2.07 5.13 17.09
CA MET A 95 2.15 5.02 18.54
C MET A 95 1.24 6.03 19.27
N PRO A 96 0.60 5.66 20.40
CA PRO A 96 -0.07 6.61 21.27
C PRO A 96 0.96 7.42 22.06
N SER A 97 0.75 8.74 22.15
CA SER A 97 1.51 9.63 23.00
C SER A 97 0.77 10.97 23.14
N GLY A 98 1.33 11.89 23.95
CA GLY A 98 0.79 13.25 24.08
C GLY A 98 0.85 14.08 22.78
N SER A 99 1.67 13.68 21.80
CA SER A 99 1.80 14.34 20.49
C SER A 99 1.10 13.60 19.36
N ALA A 100 0.53 12.42 19.62
CA ALA A 100 -0.10 11.58 18.62
C ALA A 100 -1.28 12.29 17.92
N THR A 101 -1.60 11.82 16.72
CA THR A 101 -2.81 12.25 16.02
C THR A 101 -4.04 11.88 16.84
N LYS A 102 -5.04 12.77 16.83
CA LYS A 102 -6.29 12.57 17.56
C LYS A 102 -7.42 12.32 16.55
N PRO A 103 -8.40 11.46 16.88
CA PRO A 103 -9.65 11.38 16.13
C PRO A 103 -10.27 12.77 15.94
N GLY A 104 -10.55 13.14 14.69
CA GLY A 104 -11.08 14.45 14.28
C GLY A 104 -10.03 15.44 13.78
N ASP A 105 -8.73 15.20 13.97
CA ASP A 105 -7.67 16.06 13.41
C ASP A 105 -7.77 16.08 11.86
N ILE A 106 -7.46 17.23 11.25
CA ILE A 106 -7.45 17.41 9.79
C ILE A 106 -6.04 17.78 9.33
N PHE A 107 -5.52 17.07 8.34
CA PHE A 107 -4.20 17.32 7.74
C PHE A 107 -4.29 17.55 6.24
N THR A 108 -3.38 18.33 5.68
CA THR A 108 -3.28 18.57 4.24
C THR A 108 -2.24 17.63 3.62
N ALA A 109 -2.67 16.75 2.72
CA ALA A 109 -1.77 15.89 1.95
C ALA A 109 -0.95 16.70 0.92
N ARG A 110 0.07 16.07 0.35
CA ARG A 110 1.00 16.67 -0.62
C ARG A 110 0.30 17.28 -1.84
N ASN A 111 -0.82 16.71 -2.31
CA ASN A 111 -1.62 17.25 -3.41
C ASN A 111 -2.59 18.37 -3.00
N GLY A 112 -2.56 18.83 -1.75
CA GLY A 112 -3.41 19.89 -1.23
C GLY A 112 -4.76 19.44 -0.69
N LYS A 113 -5.16 18.17 -0.89
CA LYS A 113 -6.40 17.63 -0.29
C LYS A 113 -6.31 17.56 1.22
N THR A 114 -7.39 17.88 1.89
CA THR A 114 -7.56 17.77 3.34
C THR A 114 -8.13 16.40 3.73
N ILE A 115 -7.51 15.77 4.72
CA ILE A 115 -7.89 14.46 5.27
C ILE A 115 -8.32 14.63 6.71
N CYS A 116 -9.56 14.27 7.03
CA CYS A 116 -10.00 14.09 8.42
C CYS A 116 -9.65 12.69 8.92
N VAL A 117 -8.92 12.63 10.03
CA VAL A 117 -8.48 11.39 10.67
C VAL A 117 -9.45 11.04 11.77
N ASN A 118 -10.46 10.22 11.51
CA ASN A 118 -11.44 9.79 12.53
C ASN A 118 -11.05 8.49 13.24
N ASN A 119 -10.11 7.73 12.71
CA ASN A 119 -9.54 6.57 13.37
C ASN A 119 -8.03 6.53 13.07
N THR A 120 -7.20 6.56 14.11
CA THR A 120 -5.75 6.61 13.94
C THR A 120 -5.13 5.26 13.59
N ASP A 121 -5.92 4.18 13.64
CA ASP A 121 -5.59 2.82 13.18
C ASP A 121 -5.83 2.62 11.68
N ALA A 122 -6.21 3.71 10.99
CA ALA A 122 -6.28 3.78 9.54
C ALA A 122 -5.16 4.70 9.02
N GLU A 123 -3.95 4.46 9.50
CA GLU A 123 -2.70 5.22 9.27
C GLU A 123 -2.02 4.86 7.96
N GLY A 124 -2.08 3.59 7.53
CA GLY A 124 -1.37 3.12 6.35
C GLY A 124 -1.78 3.90 5.10
N ARG A 125 -3.07 4.20 4.97
CA ARG A 125 -3.58 5.02 3.86
C ARG A 125 -3.12 6.48 3.95
N LEU A 126 -2.86 7.00 5.16
CA LEU A 126 -2.36 8.37 5.36
C LEU A 126 -0.92 8.51 4.87
N ILE A 127 -0.06 7.54 5.18
CA ILE A 127 1.33 7.56 4.70
C ILE A 127 1.41 7.28 3.20
N LEU A 128 0.55 6.39 2.69
CA LEU A 128 0.48 6.08 1.26
C LEU A 128 -0.06 7.26 0.43
N ALA A 129 -0.99 8.07 0.96
CA ALA A 129 -1.52 9.24 0.26
C ALA A 129 -0.39 10.18 -0.21
N ASP A 130 0.54 10.51 0.69
CA ASP A 130 1.67 11.38 0.35
C ASP A 130 2.69 10.71 -0.58
N ALA A 131 2.93 9.40 -0.42
CA ALA A 131 3.83 8.65 -1.28
C ALA A 131 3.29 8.48 -2.71
N LEU A 132 1.99 8.20 -2.86
CA LEU A 132 1.27 8.18 -4.15
C LEU A 132 1.26 9.57 -4.80
N CYS A 133 1.09 10.63 -4.01
CA CYS A 133 1.24 11.99 -4.55
C CYS A 133 2.68 12.27 -5.01
N TYR A 134 3.69 11.74 -4.32
CA TYR A 134 5.09 11.92 -4.70
C TYR A 134 5.47 11.15 -5.96
N SER A 135 4.82 10.01 -6.23
CA SER A 135 5.10 9.18 -7.40
C SER A 135 4.91 9.92 -8.73
N SER A 136 4.12 11.00 -8.76
CA SER A 136 3.93 11.82 -9.96
C SER A 136 5.19 12.52 -10.44
N GLU A 137 6.16 12.80 -9.54
CA GLU A 137 7.42 13.48 -9.92
C GLU A 137 8.25 12.66 -10.92
N PHE A 138 8.01 11.35 -11.01
CA PHE A 138 8.77 10.42 -11.85
C PHE A 138 8.12 10.15 -13.20
N ASN A 139 6.99 10.76 -13.53
CA ASN A 139 6.21 10.50 -14.75
C ASN A 139 6.04 9.00 -15.06
N PRO A 140 5.51 8.20 -14.11
CA PRO A 140 5.53 6.73 -14.22
C PRO A 140 4.74 6.19 -15.41
N LYS A 141 5.21 5.08 -15.99
CA LYS A 141 4.40 4.24 -16.91
C LYS A 141 3.14 3.74 -16.18
N TRP A 142 3.29 3.31 -14.94
CA TRP A 142 2.22 2.95 -14.02
C TRP A 142 2.71 2.99 -12.56
N VAL A 143 1.76 3.03 -11.63
CA VAL A 143 2.01 3.00 -10.18
C VAL A 143 1.39 1.74 -9.58
N LEU A 144 2.14 1.02 -8.75
CA LEU A 144 1.62 -0.10 -7.97
C LEU A 144 1.98 0.10 -6.51
N ASP A 145 1.00 0.09 -5.63
CA ASP A 145 1.24 0.11 -4.18
C ASP A 145 0.86 -1.20 -3.49
N VAL A 146 1.62 -1.54 -2.46
CA VAL A 146 1.46 -2.78 -1.68
C VAL A 146 1.39 -2.43 -0.21
N ALA A 147 0.39 -2.96 0.49
CA ALA A 147 0.18 -2.65 1.89
C ALA A 147 -0.56 -3.76 2.66
N THR A 148 -0.14 -4.02 3.88
CA THR A 148 -0.95 -4.67 4.92
C THR A 148 -2.00 -3.66 5.40
N LEU A 149 -3.06 -3.43 4.60
CA LEU A 149 -3.86 -2.22 4.78
C LEU A 149 -5.11 -2.42 5.63
N THR A 150 -5.83 -3.53 5.44
CA THR A 150 -7.12 -3.71 6.12
C THR A 150 -7.34 -5.14 6.62
N GLY A 151 -7.79 -5.27 7.88
CA GLY A 151 -8.35 -6.54 8.36
C GLY A 151 -9.57 -7.00 7.55
N ALA A 152 -10.25 -6.09 6.85
CA ALA A 152 -11.38 -6.41 6.00
C ALA A 152 -11.01 -7.29 4.80
N VAL A 153 -9.78 -7.20 4.25
CA VAL A 153 -9.39 -8.08 3.13
C VAL A 153 -9.11 -9.49 3.63
N ALA A 154 -8.54 -9.61 4.83
CA ALA A 154 -8.32 -10.88 5.49
C ALA A 154 -9.64 -11.58 5.81
N VAL A 155 -10.67 -10.85 6.23
CA VAL A 155 -12.02 -11.41 6.40
C VAL A 155 -12.63 -11.82 5.06
N ALA A 156 -12.38 -11.08 3.98
CA ALA A 156 -12.99 -11.33 2.68
C ALA A 156 -12.36 -12.50 1.91
N LEU A 157 -11.03 -12.63 1.94
CA LEU A 157 -10.27 -13.56 1.10
C LEU A 157 -9.40 -14.53 1.91
N GLY A 158 -9.29 -14.34 3.22
CA GLY A 158 -8.32 -15.08 4.04
C GLY A 158 -6.90 -14.87 3.54
N ASP A 159 -6.14 -15.95 3.49
CA ASP A 159 -4.78 -16.06 2.98
C ASP A 159 -4.72 -16.64 1.55
N ALA A 160 -5.88 -16.91 0.93
CA ALA A 160 -5.95 -17.62 -0.35
C ALA A 160 -5.32 -16.81 -1.50
N ALA A 161 -5.48 -15.48 -1.47
CA ALA A 161 -4.99 -14.56 -2.49
C ALA A 161 -4.81 -13.13 -1.94
N THR A 162 -3.90 -12.37 -2.58
CA THR A 162 -3.81 -10.91 -2.37
C THR A 162 -5.03 -10.21 -2.99
N GLY A 163 -5.64 -9.26 -2.28
CA GLY A 163 -6.73 -8.44 -2.83
C GLY A 163 -6.21 -7.31 -3.71
N VAL A 164 -6.67 -7.22 -4.96
CA VAL A 164 -6.19 -6.24 -5.95
C VAL A 164 -7.28 -5.28 -6.39
N PHE A 165 -7.03 -3.99 -6.23
CA PHE A 165 -7.85 -2.91 -6.74
C PHE A 165 -7.13 -2.22 -7.88
N SER A 166 -7.76 -2.07 -9.04
CA SER A 166 -7.10 -1.50 -10.21
C SER A 166 -8.05 -0.65 -11.04
N ASN A 167 -7.52 0.45 -11.60
CA ASN A 167 -8.19 1.25 -12.61
C ASN A 167 -7.90 0.79 -14.05
N SER A 168 -7.03 -0.22 -14.23
CA SER A 168 -6.59 -0.73 -15.51
C SER A 168 -6.83 -2.24 -15.59
N ASN A 169 -7.70 -2.64 -16.52
CA ASN A 169 -7.95 -4.07 -16.79
C ASN A 169 -6.70 -4.77 -17.31
N ALA A 170 -5.92 -4.11 -18.17
CA ALA A 170 -4.72 -4.69 -18.74
C ALA A 170 -3.68 -5.01 -17.66
N LEU A 171 -3.38 -4.06 -16.76
CA LEU A 171 -2.44 -4.30 -15.67
C LEU A 171 -2.92 -5.40 -14.71
N TYR A 172 -4.22 -5.43 -14.41
CA TYR A 172 -4.77 -6.49 -13.57
C TYR A 172 -4.59 -7.87 -14.20
N ASN A 173 -4.91 -8.02 -15.49
CA ASN A 173 -4.79 -9.30 -16.19
C ASN A 173 -3.33 -9.78 -16.24
N ASP A 174 -2.39 -8.85 -16.44
CA ASP A 174 -0.95 -9.18 -16.42
C ASP A 174 -0.50 -9.65 -15.04
N LEU A 175 -0.96 -9.00 -13.96
CA LEU A 175 -0.67 -9.41 -12.59
C LEU A 175 -1.33 -10.76 -12.23
N GLU A 176 -2.55 -11.00 -12.71
CA GLU A 176 -3.29 -12.25 -12.54
C GLU A 176 -2.58 -13.43 -13.22
N ASN A 177 -2.04 -13.22 -14.42
CA ASN A 177 -1.21 -14.20 -15.12
C ASN A 177 0.08 -14.50 -14.33
N ALA A 178 0.76 -13.47 -13.82
CA ALA A 178 1.94 -13.64 -12.98
C ALA A 178 1.63 -14.38 -11.66
N GLY A 179 0.50 -14.07 -11.01
CA GLY A 179 0.04 -14.76 -9.82
C GLY A 179 -0.29 -16.23 -10.08
N SER A 180 -0.88 -16.52 -11.25
CA SER A 180 -1.15 -17.89 -11.69
C SER A 180 0.14 -18.66 -12.00
N HIS A 181 1.12 -18.02 -12.65
CA HIS A 181 2.41 -18.62 -12.97
C HIS A 181 3.21 -18.99 -11.71
N THR A 182 3.25 -18.09 -10.73
CA THR A 182 4.03 -18.30 -9.50
C THR A 182 3.28 -19.14 -8.46
N GLY A 183 1.96 -19.27 -8.58
CA GLY A 183 1.10 -19.86 -7.56
C GLY A 183 0.81 -18.95 -6.37
N ASP A 184 1.34 -17.72 -6.35
CA ASP A 184 1.02 -16.71 -5.33
C ASP A 184 -0.12 -15.81 -5.85
N ARG A 185 -1.32 -16.33 -5.66
CA ARG A 185 -2.54 -15.86 -6.30
C ARG A 185 -2.91 -14.44 -5.90
N VAL A 186 -3.56 -13.77 -6.84
CA VAL A 186 -4.20 -12.46 -6.66
C VAL A 186 -5.68 -12.59 -6.99
N TRP A 187 -6.51 -11.71 -6.43
CA TRP A 187 -7.95 -11.68 -6.69
C TRP A 187 -8.47 -10.26 -6.86
N ARG A 188 -9.28 -10.03 -7.89
CA ARG A 188 -9.81 -8.69 -8.15
C ARG A 188 -10.85 -8.26 -7.13
N MET A 189 -10.67 -7.06 -6.62
CA MET A 189 -11.61 -6.37 -5.74
C MET A 189 -12.19 -5.13 -6.45
N PRO A 190 -13.43 -4.73 -6.15
CA PRO A 190 -14.12 -3.66 -6.87
C PRO A 190 -13.61 -2.27 -6.50
N LEU A 191 -13.25 -1.47 -7.51
CA LEU A 191 -12.90 -0.05 -7.37
C LEU A 191 -14.02 0.85 -7.93
N TRP A 192 -15.14 0.90 -7.22
CA TRP A 192 -16.35 1.59 -7.69
C TRP A 192 -16.54 2.96 -7.04
N LYS A 193 -17.16 3.89 -7.79
CA LYS A 193 -17.59 5.22 -7.27
C LYS A 193 -18.50 5.11 -6.05
N HIS A 194 -19.21 3.98 -5.89
CA HIS A 194 -19.98 3.69 -4.69
C HIS A 194 -19.15 3.87 -3.41
N TYR A 195 -17.92 3.36 -3.38
CA TYR A 195 -17.03 3.43 -2.22
C TYR A 195 -16.38 4.80 -2.07
N THR A 196 -16.05 5.48 -3.17
CA THR A 196 -15.52 6.86 -3.13
C THR A 196 -16.48 7.82 -2.45
N LYS A 197 -17.77 7.75 -2.76
CA LYS A 197 -18.80 8.57 -2.10
C LYS A 197 -18.79 8.37 -0.57
N LYS A 198 -18.49 7.17 -0.09
CA LYS A 198 -18.47 6.86 1.34
C LYS A 198 -17.30 7.46 2.12
N VAL A 199 -16.28 7.97 1.43
CA VAL A 199 -15.09 8.58 2.06
C VAL A 199 -14.92 10.05 1.69
N ALA A 200 -15.42 10.50 0.54
CA ALA A 200 -15.20 11.87 0.03
C ALA A 200 -16.44 12.77 0.07
N GLU A 201 -17.64 12.26 0.37
CA GLU A 201 -18.87 13.06 0.35
C GLU A 201 -19.09 13.78 1.70
N ASN A 202 -18.49 14.96 1.86
CA ASN A 202 -18.69 15.85 3.01
C ASN A 202 -18.31 17.32 2.68
N THR A 203 -18.56 18.26 3.59
CA THR A 203 -18.35 19.71 3.37
C THR A 203 -17.20 20.34 4.18
N ALA A 204 -16.65 19.64 5.17
CA ALA A 204 -15.68 20.20 6.10
C ALA A 204 -14.21 19.88 5.74
N TYR A 205 -13.99 18.83 4.96
CA TYR A 205 -12.70 18.34 4.49
C TYR A 205 -12.92 17.57 3.18
N ASP A 206 -11.86 17.28 2.43
CA ASP A 206 -12.01 16.62 1.12
C ASP A 206 -12.27 15.11 1.27
N VAL A 207 -11.56 14.45 2.19
CA VAL A 207 -11.65 12.99 2.36
C VAL A 207 -11.59 12.60 3.85
N ASN A 208 -12.36 11.59 4.26
CA ASN A 208 -12.25 10.95 5.56
C ASN A 208 -11.38 9.69 5.48
N ASN A 209 -10.48 9.49 6.44
CA ASN A 209 -9.62 8.31 6.45
C ASN A 209 -10.38 7.02 6.80
N ILE A 210 -11.62 7.08 7.28
CA ILE A 210 -12.50 5.92 7.41
C ILE A 210 -13.85 6.18 6.76
N SER A 211 -14.50 5.10 6.34
CA SER A 211 -15.90 5.17 5.95
C SER A 211 -16.79 5.15 7.18
N LYS A 212 -17.87 5.94 7.16
CA LYS A 212 -18.94 5.86 8.16
C LYS A 212 -19.92 4.70 7.92
N SER A 213 -19.87 4.04 6.76
CA SER A 213 -20.76 2.91 6.46
C SER A 213 -20.21 1.58 6.98
N LYS A 214 -21.13 0.70 7.40
CA LYS A 214 -20.80 -0.69 7.73
C LYS A 214 -20.54 -1.47 6.44
N GLY A 215 -19.44 -2.23 6.39
CA GLY A 215 -19.07 -3.11 5.27
C GLY A 215 -18.19 -2.44 4.20
N GLY A 216 -17.48 -3.27 3.42
CA GLY A 216 -16.63 -2.80 2.31
C GLY A 216 -15.33 -2.10 2.76
N GLY A 217 -14.77 -2.47 3.91
CA GLY A 217 -13.60 -1.81 4.51
C GLY A 217 -12.41 -1.67 3.54
N SER A 218 -12.02 -2.77 2.87
CA SER A 218 -10.93 -2.75 1.88
C SER A 218 -11.27 -1.90 0.65
N CYS A 219 -12.53 -1.94 0.20
CA CYS A 219 -12.97 -1.17 -0.96
C CYS A 219 -12.99 0.33 -0.68
N THR A 220 -13.40 0.74 0.53
CA THR A 220 -13.35 2.15 0.96
C THR A 220 -11.92 2.62 1.23
N ALA A 221 -11.03 1.76 1.71
CA ALA A 221 -9.60 2.05 1.81
C ALA A 221 -8.96 2.27 0.42
N ALA A 222 -9.23 1.40 -0.54
CA ALA A 222 -8.79 1.58 -1.92
C ALA A 222 -9.38 2.84 -2.57
N ALA A 223 -10.66 3.14 -2.29
CA ALA A 223 -11.29 4.36 -2.76
C ALA A 223 -10.68 5.63 -2.15
N PHE A 224 -10.24 5.57 -0.88
CA PHE A 224 -9.45 6.64 -0.27
C PHE A 224 -8.12 6.83 -1.02
N LEU A 225 -7.36 5.74 -1.24
CA LEU A 225 -6.07 5.82 -1.93
C LEU A 225 -6.21 6.40 -3.34
N ARG A 226 -7.28 6.04 -4.06
CA ARG A 226 -7.59 6.53 -5.40
C ARG A 226 -7.61 8.05 -5.51
N GLU A 227 -7.97 8.77 -4.43
CA GLU A 227 -8.02 10.23 -4.39
C GLU A 227 -6.64 10.90 -4.42
N PHE A 228 -5.56 10.12 -4.24
CA PHE A 228 -4.16 10.58 -4.18
C PHE A 228 -3.29 10.02 -5.30
N VAL A 229 -3.86 9.16 -6.15
CA VAL A 229 -3.18 8.61 -7.33
C VAL A 229 -2.97 9.73 -8.36
N PRO A 230 -1.80 9.82 -9.02
CA PRO A 230 -1.56 10.80 -10.06
C PRO A 230 -2.62 10.75 -11.17
N GLU A 231 -3.01 11.92 -11.67
CA GLU A 231 -3.99 12.01 -12.75
C GLU A 231 -3.50 11.26 -13.99
N LYS A 232 -4.44 10.61 -14.70
CA LYS A 232 -4.19 9.84 -15.93
C LYS A 232 -3.15 8.71 -15.81
N CYS A 233 -2.79 8.31 -14.59
CA CYS A 233 -1.89 7.18 -14.35
C CYS A 233 -2.67 5.86 -14.19
N ASN A 234 -2.16 4.79 -14.83
CA ASN A 234 -2.60 3.44 -14.53
C ASN A 234 -2.09 3.03 -13.14
N TRP A 235 -2.99 2.50 -12.32
CA TRP A 235 -2.73 2.26 -10.91
C TRP A 235 -3.34 0.96 -10.40
N MET A 236 -2.57 0.26 -9.57
CA MET A 236 -3.02 -0.91 -8.80
C MET A 236 -2.65 -0.77 -7.32
N HIS A 237 -3.56 -1.16 -6.44
CA HIS A 237 -3.35 -1.33 -5.02
C HIS A 237 -3.49 -2.81 -4.64
N LEU A 238 -2.50 -3.34 -3.94
CA LEU A 238 -2.47 -4.69 -3.40
C LEU A 238 -2.63 -4.62 -1.88
N ASP A 239 -3.79 -5.06 -1.38
CA ASP A 239 -4.02 -5.26 0.06
C ASP A 239 -3.60 -6.69 0.43
N ILE A 240 -2.48 -6.79 1.12
CA ILE A 240 -1.79 -8.03 1.45
C ILE A 240 -2.01 -8.45 2.92
N ALA A 241 -2.87 -7.75 3.67
CA ALA A 241 -3.08 -8.05 5.09
C ALA A 241 -3.53 -9.51 5.34
N GLY A 242 -4.33 -10.07 4.42
CA GLY A 242 -4.76 -11.47 4.50
C GLY A 242 -3.64 -12.50 4.30
N VAL A 243 -2.58 -12.15 3.57
CA VAL A 243 -1.47 -13.06 3.25
C VAL A 243 -0.22 -12.78 4.10
N MET A 244 -0.30 -11.93 5.12
CA MET A 244 0.85 -11.47 5.92
C MET A 244 1.52 -12.59 6.73
N GLY A 245 0.71 -13.37 7.47
CA GLY A 245 1.17 -14.33 8.48
C GLY A 245 1.05 -15.80 8.07
N PRO A 246 1.57 -16.72 8.89
CA PRO A 246 1.61 -18.14 8.57
C PRO A 246 0.25 -18.81 8.74
N GLN A 247 -0.18 -19.57 7.74
CA GLN A 247 -1.35 -20.44 7.83
C GLN A 247 -1.15 -21.71 6.99
N ASP A 248 -1.92 -22.74 7.33
CA ASP A 248 -1.67 -24.16 7.03
C ASP A 248 -1.62 -24.52 5.53
N ASP A 249 -2.07 -23.61 4.66
CA ASP A 249 -2.38 -23.88 3.25
C ASP A 249 -1.21 -23.60 2.27
N THR A 250 -0.02 -23.26 2.77
CA THR A 250 1.18 -23.12 1.91
C THR A 250 2.30 -24.09 2.32
N PRO A 251 2.31 -25.34 1.82
CA PRO A 251 3.19 -26.41 2.31
C PRO A 251 4.70 -26.12 2.22
N TYR A 252 5.10 -25.21 1.33
CA TYR A 252 6.50 -24.85 1.08
C TYR A 252 6.97 -23.65 1.92
N LEU A 253 6.11 -23.05 2.75
CA LEU A 253 6.48 -21.95 3.64
C LEU A 253 6.57 -22.46 5.09
N SER A 254 7.61 -22.01 5.79
CA SER A 254 7.73 -22.24 7.23
C SER A 254 6.73 -21.35 8.00
N LYS A 255 6.45 -21.74 9.25
CA LYS A 255 5.66 -20.88 10.16
C LYS A 255 6.39 -19.54 10.37
N GLY A 256 5.76 -18.45 9.99
CA GLY A 256 6.18 -17.07 10.16
C GLY A 256 5.52 -16.16 9.11
N MET A 257 6.01 -14.93 9.01
CA MET A 257 5.58 -13.99 7.97
C MET A 257 5.94 -14.54 6.58
N THR A 258 5.01 -14.46 5.63
CA THR A 258 5.11 -15.23 4.36
C THR A 258 5.97 -14.57 3.29
N GLY A 259 6.14 -13.25 3.34
CA GLY A 259 6.75 -12.45 2.27
C GLY A 259 5.93 -12.39 0.97
N ARG A 260 4.66 -12.81 0.99
CA ARG A 260 3.79 -12.75 -0.19
C ARG A 260 3.35 -11.29 -0.47
N PRO A 261 3.21 -10.85 -1.73
CA PRO A 261 3.34 -11.61 -2.97
C PRO A 261 4.65 -11.34 -3.75
N THR A 262 5.83 -11.36 -3.10
CA THR A 262 7.10 -10.98 -3.75
C THR A 262 7.38 -11.69 -5.07
N ARG A 263 7.10 -13.00 -5.18
CA ARG A 263 7.34 -13.77 -6.41
C ARG A 263 6.46 -13.29 -7.56
N THR A 264 5.19 -13.01 -7.30
CA THR A 264 4.26 -12.43 -8.28
C THR A 264 4.72 -11.06 -8.74
N LEU A 265 5.23 -10.22 -7.85
CA LEU A 265 5.77 -8.90 -8.23
C LEU A 265 6.97 -9.01 -9.17
N ILE A 266 7.89 -9.94 -8.90
CA ILE A 266 9.05 -10.21 -9.77
C ILE A 266 8.58 -10.65 -11.16
N GLU A 267 7.70 -11.65 -11.23
CA GLU A 267 7.20 -12.19 -12.50
C GLU A 267 6.40 -11.14 -13.29
N PHE A 268 5.53 -10.39 -12.59
CA PHE A 268 4.76 -9.31 -13.20
C PHE A 268 5.68 -8.27 -13.85
N ILE A 269 6.67 -7.74 -13.12
CA ILE A 269 7.56 -6.69 -13.65
C ILE A 269 8.38 -7.20 -14.84
N LYS A 270 8.86 -8.45 -14.78
CA LYS A 270 9.56 -9.09 -15.89
C LYS A 270 8.66 -9.20 -17.14
N SER A 271 7.39 -9.59 -16.97
CA SER A 271 6.44 -9.65 -18.09
C SER A 271 6.16 -8.27 -18.74
N GLN A 272 6.36 -7.17 -18.00
CA GLN A 272 6.17 -5.81 -18.51
C GLN A 272 7.37 -5.33 -19.34
N THR A 273 8.58 -5.84 -19.09
CA THR A 273 9.77 -5.50 -19.87
C THR A 273 9.80 -6.21 -21.21
N ASP A 274 9.34 -7.46 -21.28
CA ASP A 274 9.35 -8.29 -22.49
C ASP A 274 8.41 -7.79 -23.61
N ARG A 275 7.61 -6.76 -23.33
CA ARG A 275 6.65 -6.15 -24.27
C ARG A 275 7.09 -4.76 -24.78
N CYS A 276 8.19 -4.21 -24.28
CA CYS A 276 8.79 -2.96 -24.78
C CYS A 276 9.77 -3.27 -25.92
#